data_AF-A0A7W1C9A9-F1
#
_entry.id   AF-A0A7W1C9A9-F1
#
_cell.length_a   1.000
_cell.length_b   1.000
_cell.length_c   1.000
_cell.angle_alpha   90.00
_cell.angle_beta   90.00
_cell.angle_gamma   90.00
#
_symmetry.space_group_name_H-M   'P 1'
#
loop_
_entity.id
_entity.type
_entity.pdbx_description
1 polymer ?
#
loop_
_entity_poly.entity_id
_entity_poly.type
_entity_poly.pdbx_seq_one_letter_code
_entity_poly.pdbx_strand_id
1 'polypeptide(L)'
;MGTKPNYRKFRRRRRGAGFALVASLAVVVFGTLLFARMVPADLQLSALRGAQKSPVERAEPPSLAGAPEAVAERRSRTAETASAEQKQNAEEGTTRLDDQPEPAAPPVPSTNDLWMSIPALGLYDNYVANSNDPAALDVGAAKTVESGFPWQDNANTYIAAHRLGYPGTASYRQFYNLPLLQLGDVIYLGDVNGTTYTYEVTGFKEITPDETWVTAPQSGRDMISLQTCIENFGDYWTMGPNWYVRYIVQADRVSVDPAA
;
A
#
# COMPACT_ATOMS: atom_id res chain seq x y z
N MET A 1 11.09 35.99 -1.03
CA MET A 1 12.53 35.63 -1.11
C MET A 1 12.76 34.40 -0.25
N GLY A 2 12.75 33.21 -0.86
CA GLY A 2 12.88 31.93 -0.15
C GLY A 2 14.33 31.63 0.24
N THR A 3 14.53 31.29 1.52
CA THR A 3 15.82 30.84 2.05
C THR A 3 16.13 29.43 1.55
N LYS A 4 17.28 29.27 0.88
CA LYS A 4 17.76 27.97 0.39
C LYS A 4 18.24 27.09 1.55
N PRO A 5 17.96 25.77 1.56
CA PRO A 5 18.47 24.86 2.57
C PRO A 5 20.00 24.68 2.46
N ASN A 6 20.63 24.52 3.62
CA ASN A 6 22.08 24.68 3.80
C ASN A 6 22.86 23.38 3.54
N TYR A 7 23.28 23.16 2.29
CA TYR A 7 23.99 21.96 1.79
C TYR A 7 25.38 21.68 2.43
N ARG A 8 25.90 22.54 3.31
CA ARG A 8 27.28 22.41 3.84
C ARG A 8 27.42 21.41 4.99
N LYS A 9 26.34 21.02 5.67
CA LYS A 9 26.41 20.10 6.83
C LYS A 9 26.57 18.62 6.45
N PHE A 10 26.18 18.20 5.25
CA PHE A 10 26.25 16.79 4.84
C PHE A 10 27.63 16.32 4.36
N ARG A 11 28.50 17.23 3.89
CA ARG A 11 29.78 16.83 3.29
C ARG A 11 30.85 16.41 4.30
N ARG A 12 30.76 16.86 5.57
CA ARG A 12 31.79 16.60 6.60
C ARG A 12 31.64 15.22 7.28
N ARG A 13 30.46 14.59 7.24
CA ARG A 13 30.22 13.22 7.78
C ARG A 13 30.84 12.10 6.93
N ARG A 14 31.14 12.34 5.64
CA ARG A 14 31.65 11.30 4.73
C ARG A 14 33.08 10.84 5.00
N ARG A 15 33.90 11.60 5.75
CA ARG A 15 35.27 11.18 6.08
C ARG A 15 35.38 10.30 7.33
N GLY A 16 34.41 10.36 8.25
CA GLY A 16 34.36 9.50 9.44
C GLY A 16 33.66 8.15 9.19
N ALA A 17 32.64 8.14 8.32
CA ALA A 17 31.85 6.93 8.04
C ALA A 17 32.63 5.83 7.27
N GLY A 18 33.61 6.21 6.44
CA GLY A 18 34.43 5.24 5.70
C GLY A 18 35.31 4.37 6.60
N PHE A 19 35.84 4.93 7.69
CA PHE A 19 36.68 4.18 8.64
C PHE A 19 35.85 3.23 9.52
N ALA A 20 34.64 3.64 9.91
CA ALA A 20 33.72 2.79 10.67
C ALA A 20 33.21 1.59 9.86
N LEU A 21 32.93 1.79 8.56
CA LEU A 21 32.51 0.72 7.65
C LEU A 21 33.57 -0.38 7.49
N VAL A 22 34.84 -0.01 7.30
CA VAL A 22 35.94 -0.98 7.14
C VAL A 22 36.19 -1.77 8.43
N ALA A 23 36.15 -1.10 9.59
CA ALA A 23 36.30 -1.78 10.89
C ALA A 23 35.14 -2.75 11.17
N SER A 24 33.90 -2.38 10.82
CA SER A 24 32.74 -3.26 10.98
C SER A 24 32.79 -4.50 10.08
N LEU A 25 33.28 -4.36 8.83
CA LEU A 25 33.45 -5.48 7.90
C LEU A 25 34.48 -6.50 8.43
N ALA A 26 35.57 -6.03 9.04
CA ALA A 26 36.59 -6.91 9.62
C ALA A 26 36.07 -7.72 10.82
N VAL A 27 35.23 -7.13 11.67
CA VAL A 27 34.59 -7.83 12.80
C VAL A 27 33.59 -8.88 12.31
N VAL A 28 32.81 -8.57 11.27
CA VAL A 28 31.87 -9.54 10.69
C VAL A 28 32.60 -10.72 10.05
N VAL A 29 33.65 -10.47 9.26
CA VAL A 29 34.43 -11.54 8.61
C VAL A 29 35.17 -12.40 9.64
N PHE A 30 35.74 -11.80 10.69
CA PHE A 30 36.40 -12.56 11.74
C PHE A 30 35.40 -13.35 12.60
N GLY A 31 34.22 -12.78 12.86
CA GLY A 31 33.12 -13.43 13.56
C GLY A 31 32.55 -14.62 12.79
N THR A 32 32.34 -14.51 11.47
CA THR A 32 31.83 -15.62 10.65
C THR A 32 32.83 -16.76 10.53
N LEU A 33 34.14 -16.46 10.44
CA LEU A 33 35.19 -17.48 10.42
C LEU A 33 35.31 -18.24 11.75
N LEU A 34 35.11 -17.58 12.89
CA LEU A 34 35.08 -18.23 14.19
C LEU A 34 33.81 -19.05 14.41
N PHE A 35 32.65 -18.54 13.97
CA PHE A 35 31.37 -19.25 14.08
C PHE A 35 31.33 -20.50 13.20
N ALA A 36 31.90 -20.43 11.99
CA ALA A 36 32.00 -21.57 11.07
C ALA A 36 32.91 -22.71 11.60
N ARG A 37 33.78 -22.44 12.58
CA ARG A 37 34.60 -23.47 13.23
C ARG A 37 33.93 -24.14 14.43
N MET A 38 32.78 -23.65 14.89
CA MET A 38 32.15 -24.09 16.14
C MET A 38 30.79 -24.79 15.94
N VAL A 39 30.24 -24.77 14.72
CA VAL A 39 28.97 -25.41 14.40
C VAL A 39 29.22 -26.73 13.65
N PRO A 40 28.79 -27.90 14.18
CA PRO A 40 28.89 -29.17 13.46
C PRO A 40 28.03 -29.14 12.18
N ALA A 41 28.51 -29.78 11.12
CA ALA A 41 27.98 -29.70 9.75
C ALA A 41 26.48 -30.03 9.63
N ASP A 42 25.92 -30.77 10.58
CA ASP A 42 24.54 -31.25 10.56
C ASP A 42 23.50 -30.12 10.77
N LEU A 43 23.90 -29.01 11.40
CA LEU A 43 23.04 -27.84 11.66
C LEU A 43 22.96 -26.87 10.47
N GLN A 44 23.94 -26.87 9.56
CA GLN A 44 23.91 -26.01 8.37
C GLN A 44 22.88 -26.49 7.33
N LEU A 45 22.61 -27.80 7.28
CA LEU A 45 21.70 -28.38 6.29
C LEU A 45 20.21 -28.10 6.60
N SER A 46 19.88 -27.88 7.88
CA SER A 46 18.50 -27.58 8.32
C SER A 46 18.09 -26.12 8.03
N ALA A 47 19.05 -25.18 8.01
CA ALA A 47 18.80 -23.78 7.68
C ALA A 47 18.52 -23.54 6.18
N LEU A 48 18.99 -24.43 5.30
CA LEU A 48 18.75 -24.35 3.86
C LEU A 48 17.37 -24.89 3.43
N ARG A 49 16.62 -25.54 4.35
CA ARG A 49 15.38 -26.25 4.00
C ARG A 49 14.11 -25.64 4.61
N GLY A 50 14.19 -24.49 5.25
CA GLY A 50 13.08 -23.91 6.01
C GLY A 50 12.74 -22.47 5.61
N ALA A 51 12.08 -22.29 4.46
CA ALA A 51 11.26 -21.11 4.20
C ALA A 51 10.05 -21.56 3.36
N GLN A 52 9.04 -22.11 4.03
CA GLN A 52 7.72 -22.21 3.42
C GLN A 52 7.21 -20.79 3.16
N LYS A 53 7.05 -20.45 1.88
CA LYS A 53 6.38 -19.22 1.44
C LYS A 53 4.87 -19.44 1.55
N SER A 54 4.18 -18.50 2.19
CA SER A 54 2.72 -18.45 2.21
C SER A 54 2.16 -18.34 0.78
N PRO A 55 1.07 -19.04 0.43
CA PRO A 55 0.48 -18.93 -0.90
C PRO A 55 -0.18 -17.57 -1.08
N VAL A 56 0.06 -16.92 -2.22
CA VAL A 56 -0.74 -15.78 -2.68
C VAL A 56 -2.14 -16.31 -3.03
N GLU A 57 -3.16 -15.84 -2.33
CA GLU A 57 -4.54 -16.26 -2.55
C GLU A 57 -5.09 -15.67 -3.85
N ARG A 58 -5.37 -16.54 -4.82
CA ARG A 58 -6.16 -16.20 -6.00
C ARG A 58 -7.61 -16.06 -5.55
N ALA A 59 -8.14 -14.84 -5.57
CA ALA A 59 -9.57 -14.62 -5.33
C ALA A 59 -10.38 -15.12 -6.54
N GLU A 60 -11.27 -16.09 -6.32
CA GLU A 60 -12.26 -16.51 -7.32
C GLU A 60 -13.49 -15.59 -7.30
N PRO A 61 -14.06 -15.23 -8.47
CA PRO A 61 -15.32 -14.49 -8.51
C PRO A 61 -16.50 -15.38 -8.08
N PRO A 62 -17.51 -14.84 -7.38
CA PRO A 62 -18.64 -15.64 -6.90
C PRO A 62 -19.47 -16.19 -8.06
N SER A 63 -19.59 -17.53 -8.12
CA SER A 63 -20.54 -18.19 -9.02
C SER A 63 -21.97 -18.06 -8.50
N LEU A 64 -22.78 -17.24 -9.15
CA LEU A 64 -24.22 -17.18 -8.92
C LEU A 64 -24.92 -18.33 -9.65
N ALA A 65 -24.99 -19.50 -9.00
CA ALA A 65 -25.86 -20.59 -9.43
C ALA A 65 -26.35 -21.38 -8.21
N GLY A 66 -27.61 -21.15 -7.81
CA GLY A 66 -28.29 -21.97 -6.81
C GLY A 66 -29.22 -21.20 -5.89
N ALA A 67 -30.26 -20.57 -6.43
CA ALA A 67 -31.41 -20.15 -5.64
C ALA A 67 -32.42 -21.31 -5.51
N PRO A 68 -32.90 -21.63 -4.30
CA PRO A 68 -34.24 -22.18 -4.13
C PRO A 68 -35.19 -21.11 -3.60
N GLU A 69 -36.35 -21.07 -4.25
CA GLU A 69 -37.48 -20.20 -4.01
C GLU A 69 -38.30 -20.65 -2.77
N ALA A 70 -38.98 -19.67 -2.17
CA ALA A 70 -40.16 -19.78 -1.29
C ALA A 70 -39.97 -20.21 0.20
N VAL A 71 -39.88 -19.21 1.09
CA VAL A 71 -40.61 -19.21 2.38
C VAL A 71 -41.11 -17.78 2.67
N ALA A 72 -42.11 -17.32 1.91
CA ALA A 72 -42.73 -16.01 2.08
C ALA A 72 -43.88 -15.99 3.11
N GLU A 73 -44.21 -17.09 3.79
CA GLU A 73 -45.52 -17.20 4.46
C GLU A 73 -45.49 -17.53 5.97
N ARG A 74 -44.40 -17.20 6.66
CA ARG A 74 -44.30 -17.37 8.14
C ARG A 74 -43.75 -16.18 8.94
N ARG A 75 -43.40 -15.07 8.30
CA ARG A 75 -42.88 -13.87 9.01
C ARG A 75 -43.94 -12.81 9.33
N SER A 76 -45.11 -12.85 8.71
CA SER A 76 -46.15 -11.83 8.84
C SER A 76 -47.00 -11.92 10.12
N ARG A 77 -46.82 -12.95 10.97
CA ARG A 77 -47.59 -13.10 12.22
C ARG A 77 -46.78 -12.96 13.52
N THR A 78 -45.46 -12.81 13.41
CA THR A 78 -44.54 -12.65 14.56
C THR A 78 -44.00 -11.22 14.68
N ALA A 79 -44.17 -10.39 13.65
CA ALA A 79 -43.71 -9.00 13.62
C ALA A 79 -44.68 -7.99 14.28
N GLU A 80 -45.94 -8.37 14.52
CA GLU A 80 -46.94 -7.46 15.09
C GLU A 80 -47.08 -7.53 16.63
N THR A 81 -46.56 -8.57 17.28
CA THR A 81 -46.64 -8.72 18.75
C THR A 81 -45.35 -8.39 19.51
N ALA A 82 -44.22 -8.13 18.83
CA ALA A 82 -42.97 -7.72 19.48
C ALA A 82 -42.76 -6.19 19.47
N SER A 83 -43.55 -5.44 18.71
CA SER A 83 -43.35 -4.01 18.49
C SER A 83 -44.13 -3.11 19.46
N ALA A 84 -44.82 -3.69 20.45
CA ALA A 84 -45.69 -2.96 21.39
C ALA A 84 -45.21 -2.95 22.86
N GLU A 85 -44.19 -3.74 23.24
CA GLU A 85 -43.78 -3.89 24.66
C GLU A 85 -42.37 -3.35 25.01
N GLN A 86 -41.64 -2.71 24.09
CA GLN A 86 -40.35 -2.07 24.40
C GLN A 86 -40.35 -0.53 24.29
N LYS A 87 -41.53 0.10 24.23
CA LYS A 87 -41.66 1.57 24.21
C LYS A 87 -41.80 2.24 25.58
N GLN A 88 -41.61 1.53 26.68
CA GLN A 88 -41.59 2.11 28.03
C GLN A 88 -40.49 1.45 28.84
N ASN A 89 -39.63 2.27 29.44
CA ASN A 89 -38.47 1.94 30.30
C ASN A 89 -37.12 1.85 29.59
N ALA A 90 -36.53 3.00 29.28
CA ALA A 90 -35.12 3.30 29.59
C ALA A 90 -34.76 4.70 29.06
N GLU A 91 -35.47 5.72 29.53
CA GLU A 91 -34.85 7.03 29.70
C GLU A 91 -34.40 7.12 31.16
N GLU A 92 -33.24 7.77 31.34
CA GLU A 92 -32.60 8.17 32.60
C GLU A 92 -31.54 7.21 33.17
N GLY A 93 -30.27 7.49 32.84
CA GLY A 93 -29.10 6.79 33.39
C GLY A 93 -27.79 7.08 32.67
N THR A 94 -27.43 8.36 32.56
CA THR A 94 -26.17 8.91 32.04
C THR A 94 -24.91 8.14 32.45
N THR A 95 -24.07 7.74 31.49
CA THR A 95 -22.64 8.11 31.47
C THR A 95 -22.15 8.06 30.02
N ARG A 96 -22.02 9.24 29.41
CA ARG A 96 -21.29 9.44 28.15
C ARG A 96 -19.80 9.23 28.44
N LEU A 97 -19.30 8.04 28.13
CA LEU A 97 -17.92 7.86 27.76
C LEU A 97 -17.91 7.85 26.23
N ASP A 98 -16.90 8.49 25.65
CA ASP A 98 -16.66 8.64 24.20
C ASP A 98 -17.14 9.96 23.58
N ASP A 99 -16.84 11.08 24.26
CA ASP A 99 -16.51 12.36 23.57
C ASP A 99 -14.99 12.37 23.28
N GLN A 100 -14.52 11.40 22.50
CA GLN A 100 -13.29 11.64 21.73
C GLN A 100 -13.76 12.34 20.46
N PRO A 101 -13.31 13.57 20.17
CA PRO A 101 -13.63 14.18 18.88
C PRO A 101 -13.15 13.23 17.80
N GLU A 102 -14.07 12.77 16.96
CA GLU A 102 -13.76 12.10 15.71
C GLU A 102 -12.71 12.95 15.00
N PRO A 103 -11.55 12.40 14.62
CA PRO A 103 -10.49 13.18 13.99
C PRO A 103 -11.10 13.93 12.80
N ALA A 104 -11.04 15.26 12.84
CA ALA A 104 -11.57 16.07 11.77
C ALA A 104 -10.93 15.64 10.44
N ALA A 105 -11.76 15.39 9.43
CA ALA A 105 -11.27 15.03 8.11
C ALA A 105 -10.24 16.06 7.61
N PRO A 106 -9.16 15.61 6.94
CA PRO A 106 -8.14 16.52 6.43
C PRO A 106 -8.75 17.52 5.44
N PRO A 107 -8.27 18.78 5.43
CA PRO A 107 -8.80 19.79 4.53
C PRO A 107 -8.56 19.40 3.07
N VAL A 108 -9.58 19.53 2.23
CA VAL A 108 -9.49 19.27 0.79
C VAL A 108 -8.44 20.23 0.16
N PRO A 109 -7.42 19.72 -0.56
CA PRO A 109 -6.42 20.57 -1.19
C PRO A 109 -6.94 21.38 -2.37
N SER A 110 -6.24 22.46 -2.69
CA SER A 110 -6.62 23.37 -3.79
C SER A 110 -6.39 22.79 -5.19
N THR A 111 -5.55 21.76 -5.30
CA THR A 111 -5.33 20.99 -6.54
C THR A 111 -5.34 19.49 -6.23
N ASN A 112 -5.39 18.68 -7.29
CA ASN A 112 -5.36 17.22 -7.20
C ASN A 112 -3.92 16.66 -7.27
N ASP A 113 -2.91 17.49 -7.04
CA ASP A 113 -1.51 17.09 -7.13
C ASP A 113 -1.11 16.21 -5.95
N LEU A 114 -0.43 15.10 -6.26
CA LEU A 114 0.05 14.13 -5.28
C LEU A 114 1.55 13.86 -5.48
N TRP A 115 2.26 13.64 -4.38
CA TRP A 115 3.65 13.18 -4.37
C TRP A 115 3.76 11.89 -3.59
N MET A 116 4.44 10.89 -4.16
CA MET A 116 4.57 9.57 -3.59
C MET A 116 6.01 9.27 -3.18
N SER A 117 6.16 8.74 -1.97
CA SER A 117 7.44 8.24 -1.46
C SER A 117 7.27 6.80 -0.95
N ILE A 118 8.17 5.91 -1.36
CA ILE A 118 8.23 4.51 -0.96
C ILE A 118 9.68 4.19 -0.56
N PRO A 119 10.05 4.37 0.72
CA PRO A 119 11.44 4.25 1.15
C PRO A 119 12.06 2.88 0.87
N ALA A 120 11.30 1.80 1.02
CA ALA A 120 11.75 0.43 0.75
C ALA A 120 12.21 0.22 -0.71
N LEU A 121 11.68 1.01 -1.65
CA LEU A 121 12.04 0.99 -3.06
C LEU A 121 13.03 2.10 -3.46
N GLY A 122 13.39 2.99 -2.53
CA GLY A 122 14.22 4.16 -2.81
C GLY A 122 13.52 5.23 -3.64
N LEU A 123 12.19 5.27 -3.64
CA LEU A 123 11.38 6.27 -4.35
C LEU A 123 11.04 7.41 -3.39
N TYR A 124 11.31 8.65 -3.78
CA TYR A 124 11.05 9.84 -2.97
C TYR A 124 10.47 10.95 -3.83
N ASP A 125 9.43 11.61 -3.33
CA ASP A 125 8.78 12.79 -3.90
C ASP A 125 8.44 12.65 -5.40
N ASN A 126 8.01 11.44 -5.80
CA ASN A 126 7.61 11.18 -7.17
C ASN A 126 6.24 11.80 -7.42
N TYR A 127 6.15 12.71 -8.38
CA TYR A 127 4.86 13.28 -8.78
C TYR A 127 3.93 12.18 -9.32
N VAL A 128 2.66 12.26 -8.92
CA VAL A 128 1.58 11.39 -9.36
C VAL A 128 0.53 12.27 -10.04
N ALA A 129 0.38 12.11 -11.35
CA ALA A 129 -0.65 12.80 -12.10
C ALA A 129 -2.04 12.25 -11.75
N ASN A 130 -3.10 13.05 -11.84
CA ASN A 130 -4.48 12.55 -11.82
C ASN A 130 -5.00 12.47 -13.27
N SER A 131 -4.84 11.32 -13.92
CA SER A 131 -5.13 11.16 -15.34
C SER A 131 -5.38 9.70 -15.72
N ASN A 132 -6.27 9.50 -16.70
CA ASN A 132 -6.45 8.22 -17.39
C ASN A 132 -5.77 8.20 -18.78
N ASP A 133 -5.14 9.29 -19.19
CA ASP A 133 -4.39 9.35 -20.43
C ASP A 133 -3.14 8.46 -20.31
N PRO A 134 -2.96 7.46 -21.19
CA PRO A 134 -1.74 6.63 -21.20
C PRO A 134 -0.46 7.45 -21.26
N ALA A 135 -0.45 8.63 -21.89
CA ALA A 135 0.72 9.50 -21.97
C ALA A 135 1.19 10.02 -20.60
N ALA A 136 0.33 10.04 -19.57
CA ALA A 136 0.73 10.37 -18.21
C ALA A 136 1.68 9.30 -17.64
N LEU A 137 1.47 8.03 -18.00
CA LEU A 137 2.33 6.93 -17.57
C LEU A 137 3.69 6.94 -18.26
N ASP A 138 3.78 7.52 -19.47
CA ASP A 138 5.04 7.67 -20.18
C ASP A 138 6.03 8.58 -19.41
N VAL A 139 5.52 9.53 -18.62
CA VAL A 139 6.32 10.52 -17.89
C VAL A 139 6.38 10.29 -16.38
N GLY A 140 5.55 9.44 -15.80
CA GLY A 140 5.57 9.13 -14.37
C GLY A 140 4.42 8.24 -13.91
N ALA A 141 4.07 8.32 -12.63
CA ALA A 141 2.95 7.59 -12.06
C ALA A 141 1.65 8.38 -12.27
N ALA A 142 0.53 7.69 -12.39
CA ALA A 142 -0.79 8.31 -12.51
C ALA A 142 -1.81 7.62 -11.62
N LYS A 143 -2.55 8.42 -10.85
CA LYS A 143 -3.79 8.04 -10.20
C LYS A 143 -4.90 8.02 -11.25
N THR A 144 -5.67 6.94 -11.32
CA THR A 144 -6.85 6.86 -12.20
C THR A 144 -7.94 7.81 -11.68
N VAL A 145 -8.61 8.54 -12.58
CA VAL A 145 -9.44 9.69 -12.18
C VAL A 145 -10.69 9.27 -11.40
N GLU A 146 -11.18 8.05 -11.61
CA GLU A 146 -12.36 7.49 -10.95
C GLU A 146 -12.08 7.05 -9.51
N SER A 147 -10.82 6.79 -9.15
CA SER A 147 -10.47 6.36 -7.79
C SER A 147 -10.54 7.52 -6.81
N GLY A 148 -10.68 7.21 -5.52
CA GLY A 148 -10.72 8.21 -4.46
C GLY A 148 -9.37 8.90 -4.26
N PHE A 149 -9.39 10.09 -3.67
CA PHE A 149 -8.21 10.81 -3.20
C PHE A 149 -7.92 10.50 -1.73
N PRO A 150 -6.69 10.74 -1.25
CA PRO A 150 -6.32 10.36 0.11
C PRO A 150 -6.98 11.21 1.21
N TRP A 151 -7.58 12.36 0.88
CA TRP A 151 -8.39 13.18 1.82
C TRP A 151 -9.87 12.79 1.85
N GLN A 152 -10.29 11.79 1.06
CA GLN A 152 -11.65 11.30 1.07
C GLN A 152 -11.76 10.10 2.02
N ASP A 153 -12.90 9.98 2.69
CA ASP A 153 -13.20 8.85 3.56
C ASP A 153 -13.52 7.60 2.75
N ASN A 154 -13.08 6.45 3.26
CA ASN A 154 -13.28 5.14 2.68
C ASN A 154 -12.81 5.08 1.21
N ALA A 155 -11.68 5.74 0.93
CA ALA A 155 -11.16 5.91 -0.43
C ALA A 155 -10.17 4.79 -0.81
N ASN A 156 -10.14 4.42 -2.09
CA ASN A 156 -9.00 3.72 -2.69
C ASN A 156 -8.28 4.68 -3.64
N THR A 157 -7.09 5.15 -3.24
CA THR A 157 -6.23 5.92 -4.13
C THR A 157 -5.46 4.96 -5.03
N TYR A 158 -5.91 4.81 -6.27
CA TYR A 158 -5.38 3.79 -7.19
C TYR A 158 -4.39 4.41 -8.16
N ILE A 159 -3.11 4.05 -8.02
CA ILE A 159 -1.98 4.61 -8.76
C ILE A 159 -1.32 3.53 -9.61
N ALA A 160 -1.17 3.79 -10.90
CA ALA A 160 -0.42 2.96 -11.82
C ALA A 160 0.90 3.63 -12.22
N ALA A 161 1.93 2.82 -12.45
CA ALA A 161 3.15 3.27 -13.14
C ALA A 161 3.78 2.11 -13.92
N HIS A 162 4.54 2.46 -14.95
CA HIS A 162 5.24 1.46 -15.74
C HIS A 162 6.27 0.67 -14.92
N ARG A 163 6.42 -0.62 -15.25
CA ARG A 163 7.50 -1.45 -14.70
C ARG A 163 8.85 -1.06 -15.31
N LEU A 164 8.92 -0.90 -16.63
CA LEU A 164 10.13 -0.48 -17.34
C LEU A 164 10.15 1.01 -17.65
N GLY A 165 9.03 1.56 -18.14
CA GLY A 165 8.90 2.97 -18.53
C GLY A 165 9.88 3.37 -19.63
N TYR A 166 10.08 4.68 -19.78
CA TYR A 166 10.88 5.24 -20.87
C TYR A 166 12.17 5.87 -20.35
N PRO A 167 13.35 5.44 -20.83
CA PRO A 167 14.62 6.03 -20.44
C PRO A 167 14.61 7.57 -20.55
N GLY A 168 15.11 8.24 -19.50
CA GLY A 168 15.17 9.71 -19.45
C GLY A 168 13.91 10.41 -18.93
N THR A 169 12.87 9.66 -18.56
CA THR A 169 11.66 10.18 -17.91
C THR A 169 11.55 9.71 -16.46
N ALA A 170 10.62 10.27 -15.67
CA ALA A 170 10.38 9.77 -14.31
C ALA A 170 9.65 8.41 -14.30
N SER A 171 9.05 7.97 -15.42
CA SER A 171 8.47 6.63 -15.53
C SER A 171 9.54 5.52 -15.60
N TYR A 172 10.79 5.88 -15.92
CA TYR A 172 11.85 4.90 -16.11
C TYR A 172 12.09 4.07 -14.85
N ARG A 173 11.72 2.79 -14.91
CA ARG A 173 11.82 1.81 -13.85
C ARG A 173 11.16 2.24 -12.53
N GLN A 174 10.16 3.11 -12.59
CA GLN A 174 9.54 3.68 -11.40
C GLN A 174 8.91 2.60 -10.51
N PHE A 175 8.12 1.69 -11.08
CA PHE A 175 7.58 0.52 -10.38
C PHE A 175 8.29 -0.80 -10.74
N TYR A 176 9.54 -0.72 -11.21
CA TYR A 176 10.35 -1.90 -11.53
C TYR A 176 10.45 -2.87 -10.34
N ASN A 177 10.67 -2.33 -9.16
CA ASN A 177 10.85 -3.09 -7.92
C ASN A 177 9.56 -3.22 -7.09
N LEU A 178 8.38 -2.89 -7.62
CA LEU A 178 7.13 -2.95 -6.85
C LEU A 178 6.89 -4.33 -6.18
N PRO A 179 7.21 -5.49 -6.81
CA PRO A 179 7.10 -6.80 -6.17
C PRO A 179 8.12 -7.09 -5.06
N LEU A 180 9.05 -6.17 -4.78
CA LEU A 180 9.94 -6.29 -3.62
C LEU A 180 9.29 -5.79 -2.33
N LEU A 181 8.17 -5.07 -2.40
CA LEU A 181 7.44 -4.63 -1.20
C LEU A 181 6.96 -5.82 -0.39
N GLN A 182 7.01 -5.65 0.93
CA GLN A 182 6.60 -6.62 1.94
C GLN A 182 5.46 -6.07 2.79
N LEU A 183 4.72 -6.95 3.48
CA LEU A 183 3.73 -6.51 4.46
C LEU A 183 4.39 -5.61 5.52
N GLY A 184 3.72 -4.49 5.83
CA GLY A 184 4.23 -3.47 6.76
C GLY A 184 5.20 -2.46 6.16
N ASP A 185 5.63 -2.60 4.89
CA ASP A 185 6.37 -1.53 4.24
C ASP A 185 5.50 -0.26 4.13
N VAL A 186 6.14 0.90 4.28
CA VAL A 186 5.44 2.19 4.36
C VAL A 186 5.41 2.88 3.00
N ILE A 187 4.25 3.45 2.69
CA ILE A 187 4.03 4.32 1.53
C ILE A 187 3.50 5.66 2.03
N TYR A 188 4.06 6.76 1.52
CA TYR A 188 3.59 8.11 1.80
C TYR A 188 2.97 8.73 0.57
N LEU A 189 1.82 9.38 0.74
CA LEU A 189 1.31 10.36 -0.20
C LEU A 189 1.34 11.74 0.44
N GLY A 190 1.85 12.73 -0.26
CA GLY A 190 1.78 14.14 0.10
C GLY A 190 0.83 14.88 -0.85
N ASP A 191 0.13 15.88 -0.33
CA ASP A 191 -0.65 16.82 -1.13
C ASP A 191 -0.04 18.23 -1.16
N VAL A 192 -0.66 19.10 -1.94
CA VAL A 192 -0.29 20.51 -2.14
C VAL A 192 -0.32 21.33 -0.84
N ASN A 193 -1.19 20.98 0.11
CA ASN A 193 -1.27 21.70 1.37
C ASN A 193 -0.05 21.37 2.25
N GLY A 194 0.64 20.25 2.00
CA GLY A 194 1.70 19.72 2.84
C GLY A 194 1.21 18.64 3.81
N THR A 195 -0.03 18.17 3.67
CA THR A 195 -0.53 17.03 4.43
C THR A 195 0.14 15.76 3.94
N THR A 196 0.55 14.90 4.87
CA THR A 196 1.10 13.57 4.56
C THR A 196 0.15 12.49 5.02
N TYR A 197 -0.16 11.55 4.12
CA TYR A 197 -0.96 10.36 4.38
C TYR A 197 -0.02 9.15 4.39
N THR A 198 0.04 8.46 5.52
CA THR A 198 0.92 7.29 5.71
C THR A 198 0.10 6.02 5.56
N TYR A 199 0.58 5.09 4.75
CA TYR A 199 -0.02 3.79 4.50
C TYR A 199 0.97 2.67 4.83
N GLU A 200 0.47 1.54 5.31
CA GLU A 200 1.24 0.31 5.50
C GLU A 200 0.73 -0.79 4.58
N VAL A 201 1.63 -1.50 3.91
CA VAL A 201 1.28 -2.59 2.98
C VAL A 201 0.57 -3.71 3.72
N THR A 202 -0.66 -4.02 3.31
CA THR A 202 -1.53 -5.04 3.92
C THR A 202 -1.85 -6.20 2.99
N GLY A 203 -1.54 -6.12 1.69
CA GLY A 203 -1.77 -7.23 0.78
C GLY A 203 -1.25 -7.04 -0.64
N PHE A 204 -1.39 -8.11 -1.41
CA PHE A 204 -0.97 -8.18 -2.81
C PHE A 204 -2.04 -8.86 -3.65
N LYS A 205 -2.17 -8.46 -4.92
CA LYS A 205 -3.06 -9.10 -5.88
C LYS A 205 -2.37 -9.24 -7.23
N GLU A 206 -2.73 -10.30 -7.94
CA GLU A 206 -2.45 -10.48 -9.35
C GLU A 206 -3.77 -10.67 -10.07
N ILE A 207 -3.99 -9.86 -11.11
CA ILE A 207 -5.25 -9.84 -11.86
C ILE A 207 -4.97 -9.74 -13.36
N THR A 208 -5.95 -10.11 -14.17
CA THR A 208 -5.88 -9.84 -15.60
C THR A 208 -6.15 -8.35 -15.89
N PRO A 209 -5.75 -7.82 -17.06
CA PRO A 209 -5.83 -6.38 -17.35
C PRO A 209 -7.26 -5.84 -17.46
N ASP A 210 -8.25 -6.71 -17.67
CA ASP A 210 -9.68 -6.38 -17.79
C ASP A 210 -10.42 -6.32 -16.46
N GLU A 211 -9.79 -6.77 -15.37
CA GLU A 211 -10.37 -6.75 -14.03
C GLU A 211 -10.29 -5.34 -13.39
N THR A 212 -11.40 -4.61 -13.43
CA THR A 212 -11.47 -3.24 -12.91
C THR A 212 -11.94 -3.14 -11.46
N TRP A 213 -12.52 -4.20 -10.90
CA TRP A 213 -13.07 -4.22 -9.54
C TRP A 213 -12.06 -3.83 -8.45
N VAL A 214 -10.77 -4.00 -8.72
CA VAL A 214 -9.68 -3.69 -7.80
C VAL A 214 -9.48 -2.18 -7.56
N THR A 215 -10.02 -1.33 -8.44
CA THR A 215 -9.94 0.13 -8.29
C THR A 215 -10.99 0.67 -7.34
N ALA A 216 -12.02 -0.13 -7.04
CA ALA A 216 -13.10 0.27 -6.15
C ALA A 216 -12.62 0.43 -4.70
N PRO A 217 -13.25 1.34 -3.93
CA PRO A 217 -13.06 1.39 -2.49
C PRO A 217 -13.57 0.12 -1.80
N GLN A 218 -12.99 -0.21 -0.65
CA GLN A 218 -13.44 -1.31 0.19
C GLN A 218 -14.01 -0.75 1.49
N SER A 219 -15.23 -1.14 1.84
CA SER A 219 -15.94 -0.60 3.01
C SER A 219 -15.13 -0.72 4.30
N GLY A 220 -15.02 0.38 5.03
CA GLY A 220 -14.26 0.49 6.27
C GLY A 220 -12.75 0.61 6.07
N ARG A 221 -12.27 0.87 4.85
CA ARG A 221 -10.84 0.98 4.55
C ARG A 221 -10.54 2.26 3.79
N ASP A 222 -9.57 3.01 4.31
CA ASP A 222 -8.85 4.04 3.56
C ASP A 222 -7.58 3.42 3.04
N MET A 223 -7.48 3.28 1.72
CA MET A 223 -6.44 2.48 1.11
C MET A 223 -5.77 3.17 -0.07
N ILE A 224 -4.57 2.71 -0.38
CA ILE A 224 -3.86 2.98 -1.61
C ILE A 224 -3.60 1.65 -2.31
N SER A 225 -3.77 1.65 -3.62
CA SER A 225 -3.45 0.50 -4.48
C SER A 225 -2.41 0.94 -5.52
N LEU A 226 -1.25 0.28 -5.54
CA LEU A 226 -0.18 0.55 -6.49
C LEU A 226 -0.13 -0.56 -7.54
N GLN A 227 -0.26 -0.22 -8.82
CA GLN A 227 -0.29 -1.19 -9.92
C GLN A 227 0.92 -1.07 -10.83
N THR A 228 1.52 -2.21 -11.16
CA THR A 228 2.42 -2.35 -12.32
C THR A 228 2.10 -3.59 -13.15
N CYS A 229 2.72 -3.74 -14.32
CA CYS A 229 2.55 -4.92 -15.16
C CYS A 229 3.62 -5.97 -14.89
N ILE A 230 3.28 -7.25 -14.94
CA ILE A 230 4.23 -8.38 -14.87
C ILE A 230 3.95 -9.34 -16.05
N GLU A 231 4.91 -10.21 -16.38
CA GLU A 231 4.82 -11.02 -17.60
C GLU A 231 3.64 -11.99 -17.57
N ASN A 232 3.49 -12.71 -16.46
CA ASN A 232 2.39 -13.64 -16.21
C ASN A 232 2.20 -13.81 -14.69
N PHE A 233 1.19 -14.59 -14.28
CA PHE A 233 0.95 -14.88 -12.87
C PHE A 233 2.17 -15.52 -12.22
N GLY A 234 2.65 -14.94 -11.12
CA GLY A 234 3.87 -15.34 -10.42
C GLY A 234 5.18 -15.09 -11.16
N ASP A 235 5.15 -14.54 -12.39
CA ASP A 235 6.36 -14.20 -13.15
C ASP A 235 6.70 -12.71 -13.02
N TYR A 236 7.44 -12.40 -11.96
CA TYR A 236 7.90 -11.04 -11.66
C TYR A 236 9.22 -10.66 -12.35
N TRP A 237 9.93 -11.63 -12.92
CA TRP A 237 11.35 -11.46 -13.28
C TRP A 237 11.59 -11.44 -14.78
N THR A 238 10.67 -12.01 -15.57
CA THR A 238 10.66 -11.83 -17.02
C THR A 238 10.27 -10.39 -17.36
N MET A 239 11.12 -9.73 -18.16
CA MET A 239 10.98 -8.31 -18.50
C MET A 239 10.22 -8.13 -19.81
N GLY A 240 8.97 -8.60 -19.84
CA GLY A 240 8.15 -8.54 -21.04
C GLY A 240 8.49 -9.64 -22.06
N PRO A 241 7.94 -9.54 -23.28
CA PRO A 241 7.26 -8.37 -23.83
C PRO A 241 5.75 -8.33 -23.58
N ASN A 242 5.17 -9.33 -22.92
CA ASN A 242 3.74 -9.58 -23.02
C ASN A 242 2.92 -8.84 -21.96
N TRP A 243 3.42 -8.75 -20.74
CA TRP A 243 2.78 -7.96 -19.67
C TRP A 243 1.32 -8.37 -19.39
N TYR A 244 1.04 -9.69 -19.39
CA TYR A 244 -0.32 -10.21 -19.34
C TYR A 244 -1.02 -10.00 -18.00
N VAL A 245 -0.29 -9.70 -16.93
CA VAL A 245 -0.86 -9.62 -15.57
C VAL A 245 -0.56 -8.25 -14.95
N ARG A 246 -1.47 -7.80 -14.08
CA ARG A 246 -1.28 -6.62 -13.23
C ARG A 246 -0.92 -7.09 -11.83
N TYR A 247 0.22 -6.63 -11.34
CA TYR A 247 0.63 -6.81 -9.95
C TYR A 247 0.23 -5.59 -9.15
N ILE A 248 -0.48 -5.81 -8.06
CA ILE A 248 -1.09 -4.76 -7.26
C ILE A 248 -0.65 -4.93 -5.81
N VAL A 249 -0.11 -3.86 -5.24
CA VAL A 249 0.17 -3.74 -3.81
C VAL A 249 -0.96 -2.95 -3.18
N GLN A 250 -1.57 -3.48 -2.12
CA GLN A 250 -2.59 -2.79 -1.33
C GLN A 250 -2.01 -2.41 0.02
N ALA A 251 -2.29 -1.19 0.46
CA ALA A 251 -1.88 -0.66 1.74
C ALA A 251 -3.00 0.15 2.38
N ASP A 252 -3.13 0.08 3.71
CA ASP A 252 -4.15 0.79 4.47
C ASP A 252 -3.55 1.99 5.19
N ARG A 253 -4.34 3.07 5.28
CA ARG A 253 -3.92 4.33 5.90
C ARG A 253 -3.80 4.13 7.41
N VAL A 254 -2.64 4.47 7.96
CA VAL A 254 -2.32 4.35 9.40
C VAL A 254 -2.21 5.69 10.10
N SER A 255 -1.88 6.76 9.37
CA SER A 255 -1.89 8.12 9.93
C SER A 255 -2.11 9.20 8.85
N VAL A 256 -2.55 10.37 9.31
CA VAL A 256 -2.58 11.60 8.54
C VAL A 256 -1.88 12.67 9.38
N ASP A 257 -0.85 13.28 8.81
CA ASP A 257 -0.13 14.41 9.40
C ASP A 257 -0.51 15.68 8.62
N PRO A 258 -1.46 16.49 9.10
CA PRO A 258 -1.88 17.70 8.42
C PRO A 258 -0.75 18.70 8.28
N ALA A 259 -0.84 19.53 7.24
CA ALA A 259 0.01 20.71 7.11
C ALA A 259 -0.07 21.59 8.36
N ALA A 260 1.08 22.09 8.81
CA ALA A 260 1.21 22.97 9.99
C ALA A 260 0.75 24.41 9.73
#